data_AF-A0A6F9WZG6-F1
#
_entry.id   AF-A0A6F9WZG6-F1
#
_cell.length_a   1.000
_cell.length_b   1.000
_cell.length_c   1.000
_cell.angle_alpha   90.00
_cell.angle_beta   90.00
_cell.angle_gamma   90.00
#
_symmetry.space_group_name_H-M   'P 1'
#
loop_
_entity.id
_entity.type
_entity.pdbx_description
1 polymer ?
#
loop_
_entity_poly.entity_id
_entity_poly.type
_entity_poly.pdbx_seq_one_letter_code
_entity_poly.pdbx_strand_id
1 'polypeptide(L)'
;MQMAKATKKDMEVIASLAALLNSVNRGSFPPGEDGEYLESDPEDFDEDDPEHHKVFYDRIMGMLGRNPGTVNRVVLGFHTLMHNNLVDPGKDHLALHPDLIRAKEVLAATETAIRDYHFALDSREHGGVAQDKAIKTIEDALNLPWRQGEELERRKAL
;
A
#
# COMPACT_ATOMS: atom_id res chain seq x y z
N MET A 1 4.25 -13.27 2.90
CA MET A 1 4.64 -13.68 1.53
C MET A 1 5.28 -12.49 0.84
N GLN A 2 6.31 -12.69 0.02
CA GLN A 2 6.94 -11.63 -0.78
C GLN A 2 6.64 -11.85 -2.25
N MET A 3 6.35 -10.77 -2.99
CA MET A 3 5.96 -10.80 -4.40
C MET A 3 6.61 -9.64 -5.16
N ALA A 4 6.91 -9.87 -6.45
CA ALA A 4 7.39 -8.81 -7.33
C ALA A 4 6.32 -7.73 -7.53
N LYS A 5 6.74 -6.45 -7.49
CA LYS A 5 5.84 -5.32 -7.75
C LYS A 5 5.34 -5.34 -9.19
N ALA A 6 4.10 -4.88 -9.39
CA ALA A 6 3.60 -4.52 -10.70
C ALA A 6 4.45 -3.37 -11.29
N THR A 7 4.81 -3.53 -12.55
CA THR A 7 5.48 -2.53 -13.38
C THR A 7 4.47 -1.55 -13.97
N LYS A 8 4.94 -0.46 -14.57
CA LYS A 8 4.06 0.48 -15.30
C LYS A 8 3.28 -0.22 -16.42
N LYS A 9 3.96 -1.10 -17.18
CA LYS A 9 3.35 -1.89 -18.25
C LYS A 9 2.26 -2.83 -17.74
N ASP A 10 2.43 -3.40 -16.54
CA ASP A 10 1.38 -4.20 -15.89
C ASP A 10 0.11 -3.36 -15.66
N MET A 11 0.27 -2.13 -15.17
CA MET A 11 -0.85 -1.23 -14.90
C MET A 11 -1.56 -0.80 -16.18
N GLU A 12 -0.83 -0.52 -17.26
CA GLU A 12 -1.39 -0.19 -18.58
C GLU A 12 -2.25 -1.36 -19.11
N VAL A 13 -1.72 -2.60 -19.06
CA VAL A 13 -2.46 -3.79 -19.52
C VAL A 13 -3.70 -4.05 -18.68
N ILE A 14 -3.63 -3.93 -17.34
CA ILE A 14 -4.83 -4.09 -16.48
C ILE A 14 -5.84 -2.97 -16.70
N ALA A 15 -5.41 -1.74 -16.96
CA ALA A 15 -6.33 -0.65 -17.25
C ALA A 15 -7.14 -0.92 -18.54
N SER A 16 -6.47 -1.36 -19.62
CA SER A 16 -7.15 -1.76 -20.86
C SER A 16 -8.09 -2.94 -20.64
N LEU A 17 -7.65 -3.97 -19.90
CA LEU A 17 -8.51 -5.12 -19.57
C LEU A 17 -9.73 -4.71 -18.76
N ALA A 18 -9.57 -3.84 -17.77
CA ALA A 18 -10.67 -3.32 -16.96
C ALA A 18 -11.65 -2.48 -17.80
N ALA A 19 -11.15 -1.66 -18.73
CA ALA A 19 -11.99 -0.92 -19.67
C ALA A 19 -12.80 -1.86 -20.57
N LEU A 20 -12.16 -2.92 -21.07
CA LEU A 20 -12.82 -3.94 -21.90
C LEU A 20 -13.95 -4.63 -21.12
N LEU A 21 -13.66 -5.16 -19.93
CA LEU A 21 -14.64 -5.85 -19.10
C LEU A 21 -15.80 -4.94 -18.70
N ASN A 22 -15.53 -3.66 -18.40
CA ASN A 22 -16.57 -2.69 -18.07
C ASN A 22 -17.46 -2.33 -19.26
N SER A 23 -16.91 -2.34 -20.49
CA SER A 23 -17.68 -2.05 -21.71
C SER A 23 -18.70 -3.15 -21.97
N VAL A 24 -18.25 -4.42 -21.93
CA VAL A 24 -19.15 -5.58 -22.10
C VAL A 24 -20.17 -5.67 -20.97
N ASN A 25 -19.78 -5.42 -19.71
CA ASN A 25 -20.72 -5.39 -18.59
C ASN A 25 -21.81 -4.29 -18.73
N ARG A 26 -21.62 -3.30 -19.60
CA ARG A 26 -22.61 -2.27 -19.93
C ARG A 26 -23.42 -2.58 -21.21
N GLY A 27 -23.14 -3.71 -21.86
CA GLY A 27 -23.75 -4.11 -23.12
C GLY A 27 -23.04 -3.59 -24.38
N SER A 28 -21.96 -2.81 -24.23
CA SER A 28 -21.19 -2.32 -25.38
C SER A 28 -20.23 -3.38 -25.91
N PHE A 29 -19.90 -3.31 -27.20
CA PHE A 29 -18.90 -4.19 -27.78
C PHE A 29 -17.54 -4.07 -27.05
N PRO A 30 -16.73 -5.13 -26.92
CA PRO A 30 -15.44 -5.02 -26.23
C PRO A 30 -14.47 -4.15 -27.04
N PRO A 31 -13.82 -3.10 -26.49
CA PRO A 31 -12.76 -2.35 -27.19
C PRO A 31 -11.51 -3.20 -27.47
N GLY A 32 -10.70 -2.77 -28.43
CA GLY A 32 -9.45 -3.39 -28.85
C GLY A 32 -8.36 -3.37 -27.76
N GLU A 33 -7.21 -4.00 -28.06
CA GLU A 33 -6.12 -4.17 -27.08
C GLU A 33 -5.51 -2.85 -26.57
N ASP A 34 -5.60 -1.79 -27.35
CA ASP A 34 -5.18 -0.43 -27.03
C ASP A 34 -6.28 0.40 -26.35
N GLY A 35 -7.49 -0.13 -26.24
CA GLY A 35 -8.66 0.54 -25.67
C GLY A 35 -9.53 1.27 -26.70
N GLU A 36 -9.20 1.18 -27.99
CA GLU A 36 -9.95 1.82 -29.08
C GLU A 36 -10.88 0.83 -29.79
N TYR A 37 -11.93 1.35 -30.43
CA TYR A 37 -12.84 0.55 -31.27
C TYR A 37 -12.38 0.55 -32.72
N LEU A 38 -12.58 -0.56 -33.42
CA LEU A 38 -12.43 -0.60 -34.87
C LEU A 38 -13.69 -0.03 -35.54
N GLU A 39 -13.53 0.57 -36.72
CA GLU A 39 -14.68 1.07 -37.51
C GLU A 39 -15.65 -0.06 -37.89
N SER A 40 -15.16 -1.30 -37.97
CA SER A 40 -15.96 -2.50 -38.22
C SER A 40 -16.62 -3.08 -36.98
N ASP A 41 -16.34 -2.54 -35.79
CA ASP A 41 -16.90 -3.07 -34.55
C ASP A 41 -18.40 -2.73 -34.47
N PRO A 42 -19.24 -3.70 -34.07
CA PRO A 42 -20.60 -3.41 -33.64
C PRO A 42 -20.63 -2.39 -32.51
N GLU A 43 -21.77 -1.71 -32.37
CA GLU A 43 -21.99 -0.79 -31.25
C GLU A 43 -22.21 -1.56 -29.94
N ASP A 44 -23.06 -2.58 -29.99
CA ASP A 44 -23.46 -3.39 -28.84
C ASP A 44 -22.90 -4.81 -28.91
N PHE A 45 -22.64 -5.38 -27.74
CA PHE A 45 -22.30 -6.79 -27.58
C PHE A 45 -23.57 -7.64 -27.59
N ASP A 46 -23.53 -8.74 -28.34
CA ASP A 46 -24.64 -9.71 -28.45
C ASP A 46 -24.16 -11.02 -27.82
N GLU A 47 -24.77 -11.39 -26.70
CA GLU A 47 -24.41 -12.60 -25.95
C GLU A 47 -24.83 -13.88 -26.67
N ASP A 48 -25.73 -13.81 -27.65
CA ASP A 48 -26.17 -14.96 -28.44
C ASP A 48 -25.35 -15.11 -29.73
N ASP A 49 -24.50 -14.14 -30.09
CA ASP A 49 -23.64 -14.19 -31.28
C ASP A 49 -22.27 -14.85 -30.96
N PRO A 50 -21.97 -16.04 -31.51
CA PRO A 50 -20.69 -16.73 -31.29
C PRO A 50 -19.46 -15.95 -31.79
N GLU A 51 -19.60 -15.10 -32.82
CA GLU A 51 -18.50 -14.28 -33.33
C GLU A 51 -18.14 -13.17 -32.34
N HIS A 52 -19.14 -12.59 -31.67
CA HIS A 52 -18.91 -11.59 -30.62
C HIS A 52 -18.12 -12.20 -29.45
N HIS A 53 -18.47 -13.43 -29.02
CA HIS A 53 -17.71 -14.17 -28.00
C HIS A 53 -16.28 -14.46 -28.43
N LYS A 54 -16.07 -14.83 -29.70
CA LYS A 54 -14.73 -15.07 -30.23
C LYS A 54 -13.89 -13.80 -30.19
N VAL A 55 -14.44 -12.65 -30.59
CA VAL A 55 -13.74 -11.36 -30.54
C VAL A 55 -13.41 -10.97 -29.09
N PHE A 56 -14.35 -11.14 -28.17
CA PHE A 56 -14.13 -10.90 -26.74
C PHE A 56 -12.97 -11.74 -26.19
N TYR A 57 -12.96 -13.04 -26.49
CA TYR A 57 -11.87 -13.95 -26.10
C TYR A 57 -10.53 -13.53 -26.71
N ASP A 58 -10.50 -13.29 -28.03
CA ASP A 58 -9.28 -12.92 -28.76
C ASP A 58 -8.67 -11.63 -28.19
N ARG A 59 -9.49 -10.61 -27.89
CA ARG A 59 -9.03 -9.34 -27.29
C ARG A 59 -8.51 -9.51 -25.86
N ILE A 60 -9.19 -10.30 -25.01
CA ILE A 60 -8.69 -10.60 -23.65
C ILE A 60 -7.34 -11.30 -23.73
N MET A 61 -7.22 -12.35 -24.54
CA MET A 61 -5.99 -13.13 -24.62
C MET A 61 -4.85 -12.33 -25.27
N GLY A 62 -5.16 -11.48 -26.23
CA GLY A 62 -4.23 -10.50 -26.80
C GLY A 62 -3.65 -9.56 -25.74
N MET A 63 -4.52 -8.92 -24.95
CA MET A 63 -4.11 -8.04 -23.84
C MET A 63 -3.24 -8.77 -22.81
N LEU A 64 -3.64 -9.97 -22.39
CA LEU A 64 -2.87 -10.78 -21.43
C LEU A 64 -1.52 -11.23 -22.00
N GLY A 65 -1.44 -11.46 -23.31
CA GLY A 65 -0.22 -11.81 -24.03
C GLY A 65 0.82 -10.69 -24.10
N ARG A 66 0.39 -9.41 -24.07
CA ARG A 66 1.30 -8.25 -24.13
C ARG A 66 2.29 -8.20 -22.96
N ASN A 67 1.92 -8.74 -21.81
CA ASN A 67 2.79 -8.80 -20.64
C ASN A 67 2.42 -9.97 -19.70
N PRO A 68 3.02 -11.16 -19.86
CA PRO A 68 2.67 -12.33 -19.07
C PRO A 68 2.85 -12.13 -17.56
N GLY A 69 1.92 -12.68 -16.77
CA GLY A 69 1.92 -12.59 -15.30
C GLY A 69 1.42 -11.25 -14.74
N THR A 70 0.94 -10.34 -15.59
CA THR A 70 0.39 -9.03 -15.19
C THR A 70 -0.72 -9.17 -14.15
N VAL A 71 -1.71 -10.04 -14.41
CA VAL A 71 -2.85 -10.25 -13.50
C VAL A 71 -2.38 -10.69 -12.12
N ASN A 72 -1.43 -11.63 -12.06
CA ASN A 72 -0.88 -12.10 -10.78
C ASN A 72 -0.18 -10.97 -10.04
N ARG A 73 0.68 -10.19 -10.70
CA ARG A 73 1.41 -9.08 -10.04
C ARG A 73 0.48 -8.01 -9.50
N VAL A 74 -0.62 -7.70 -10.21
CA VAL A 74 -1.56 -6.65 -9.78
C VAL A 74 -2.54 -7.19 -8.73
N VAL A 75 -3.26 -8.28 -9.03
CA VAL A 75 -4.30 -8.81 -8.14
C VAL A 75 -3.70 -9.42 -6.87
N LEU A 76 -2.73 -10.32 -7.02
CA LEU A 76 -2.09 -10.92 -5.84
C LEU A 76 -1.16 -9.91 -5.14
N GLY A 77 -0.66 -8.90 -5.86
CA GLY A 77 0.05 -7.77 -5.26
C GLY A 77 -0.84 -6.97 -4.32
N PHE A 78 -2.06 -6.63 -4.75
CA PHE A 78 -3.06 -5.99 -3.90
C PHE A 78 -3.45 -6.90 -2.72
N HIS A 79 -3.69 -8.19 -2.96
CA HIS A 79 -3.96 -9.13 -1.87
C HIS A 79 -2.80 -9.18 -0.85
N THR A 80 -1.54 -9.17 -1.32
CA THR A 80 -0.37 -9.13 -0.44
C THR A 80 -0.30 -7.84 0.36
N LEU A 81 -0.65 -6.70 -0.25
CA LEU A 81 -0.73 -5.39 0.43
C LEU A 81 -1.76 -5.41 1.58
N MET A 82 -2.88 -6.09 1.41
CA MET A 82 -3.92 -6.17 2.45
C MET A 82 -3.52 -7.08 3.65
N HIS A 83 -2.47 -7.89 3.51
CA HIS A 83 -2.06 -8.89 4.52
C HIS A 83 -0.59 -8.72 4.98
N ASN A 84 -0.03 -7.51 4.87
CA ASN A 84 1.35 -7.22 5.25
C ASN A 84 1.51 -6.12 6.31
N ASN A 85 0.45 -5.83 7.07
CA ASN A 85 0.39 -4.80 8.12
C ASN A 85 0.76 -3.38 7.63
N LEU A 86 0.62 -3.09 6.32
CA LEU A 86 0.75 -1.72 5.81
C LEU A 86 -0.58 -0.97 5.81
N VAL A 87 -1.67 -1.67 5.51
CA VAL A 87 -3.03 -1.12 5.47
C VAL A 87 -3.79 -1.58 6.71
N ASP A 88 -4.63 -0.70 7.26
CA ASP A 88 -5.51 -1.00 8.40
C ASP A 88 -6.64 -1.97 7.97
N PRO A 89 -6.67 -3.22 8.49
CA PRO A 89 -7.69 -4.19 8.13
C PRO A 89 -9.05 -3.89 8.78
N GLY A 90 -9.12 -2.99 9.77
CA GLY A 90 -10.34 -2.62 10.48
C GLY A 90 -11.17 -1.55 9.78
N LYS A 91 -10.69 -1.02 8.64
CA LYS A 91 -11.36 0.05 7.89
C LYS A 91 -11.88 -0.44 6.54
N ASP A 92 -12.98 0.17 6.11
CA ASP A 92 -13.64 -0.05 4.83
C ASP A 92 -13.01 0.73 3.66
N HIS A 93 -11.93 1.46 3.94
CA HIS A 93 -11.17 2.25 2.97
C HIS A 93 -9.67 2.12 3.23
N LEU A 94 -8.86 2.45 2.23
CA LEU A 94 -7.40 2.39 2.34
C LEU A 94 -6.88 3.43 3.33
N ALA A 95 -6.37 2.96 4.46
CA ALA A 95 -5.72 3.77 5.50
C ALA A 95 -4.46 3.07 6.02
N LEU A 96 -3.51 3.84 6.55
CA LEU A 96 -2.29 3.27 7.15
C LEU A 96 -2.64 2.45 8.39
N HIS A 97 -1.95 1.32 8.56
CA HIS A 97 -2.07 0.48 9.75
C HIS A 97 -1.77 1.28 11.04
N PRO A 98 -2.52 1.06 12.15
CA PRO A 98 -2.30 1.77 13.42
C PRO A 98 -0.85 1.74 13.91
N ASP A 99 -0.16 0.60 13.76
CA ASP A 99 1.26 0.48 14.14
C ASP A 99 2.18 1.43 13.35
N LEU A 100 1.88 1.69 12.08
CA LEU A 100 2.66 2.63 11.26
C LEU A 100 2.37 4.08 11.66
N ILE A 101 1.12 4.40 12.01
CA ILE A 101 0.74 5.70 12.56
C ILE A 101 1.49 5.93 13.87
N ARG A 102 1.43 4.95 14.78
CA ARG A 102 2.13 4.96 16.05
C ARG A 102 3.64 5.14 15.88
N ALA A 103 4.26 4.39 14.97
CA ALA A 103 5.69 4.50 14.70
C ALA A 103 6.09 5.91 14.22
N LYS A 104 5.26 6.57 13.39
CA LYS A 104 5.48 7.95 12.97
C LYS A 104 5.38 8.94 14.13
N GLU A 105 4.40 8.76 15.01
CA GLU A 105 4.24 9.59 16.21
C GLU A 105 5.42 9.46 17.17
N VAL A 106 5.89 8.23 17.41
CA VAL A 106 7.11 7.96 18.20
C VAL A 106 8.31 8.70 17.62
N LEU A 107 8.52 8.57 16.30
CA LEU A 107 9.66 9.21 15.64
C LEU A 107 9.60 10.74 15.78
N ALA A 108 8.44 11.33 15.52
CA ALA A 108 8.25 12.78 15.65
C ALA A 108 8.48 13.27 17.09
N ALA A 109 7.94 12.56 18.09
CA ALA A 109 8.14 12.91 19.50
C ALA A 109 9.62 12.79 19.92
N THR A 110 10.32 11.77 19.42
CA THR A 110 11.76 11.57 19.67
C THR A 110 12.59 12.67 19.05
N GLU A 111 12.30 13.05 17.79
CA GLU A 111 12.98 14.17 17.13
C GLU A 111 12.76 15.48 17.86
N THR A 112 11.53 15.76 18.31
CA THR A 112 11.22 16.94 19.12
C THR A 112 11.98 16.93 20.44
N ALA A 113 11.98 15.81 21.17
CA ALA A 113 12.71 15.70 22.44
C ALA A 113 14.22 16.00 22.29
N ILE A 114 14.84 15.53 21.21
CA ILE A 114 16.25 15.81 20.90
C ILE A 114 16.46 17.28 20.56
N ARG A 115 15.56 17.89 19.77
CA ARG A 115 15.63 19.32 19.42
C ARG A 115 15.48 20.21 20.65
N ASP A 116 14.54 19.88 21.53
CA ASP A 116 14.32 20.59 22.79
C ASP A 116 15.52 20.46 23.73
N TYR A 117 16.14 19.28 23.78
CA TYR A 117 17.40 19.08 24.49
C TYR A 117 18.51 19.98 23.95
N HIS A 118 18.72 20.03 22.63
CA HIS A 118 19.74 20.89 22.03
C HIS A 118 19.47 22.37 22.33
N PHE A 119 18.21 22.80 22.21
CA PHE A 119 17.81 24.16 22.55
C PHE A 119 18.09 24.49 24.02
N ALA A 120 17.83 23.56 24.94
CA ALA A 120 18.14 23.72 26.37
C ALA A 120 19.65 23.86 26.62
N LEU A 121 20.50 23.13 25.88
CA LEU A 121 21.95 23.29 25.94
C LEU A 121 22.41 24.67 25.42
N ASP A 122 21.87 25.10 24.28
CA ASP A 122 22.19 26.41 23.68
C ASP A 122 21.76 27.57 24.59
N SER A 123 20.64 27.41 25.29
CA SER A 123 20.12 28.36 26.27
C SER A 123 20.76 28.24 27.66
N ARG A 124 21.77 27.38 27.81
CA ARG A 124 22.55 27.16 29.04
C ARG A 124 21.69 26.69 30.23
N GLU A 125 20.63 25.95 29.98
CA GLU A 125 19.95 25.18 31.03
C GLU A 125 20.92 24.12 31.62
N HIS A 126 20.64 23.66 32.84
CA HIS A 126 21.43 22.60 33.46
C HIS A 126 21.32 21.30 32.65
N GLY A 127 22.43 20.86 32.04
CA GLY A 127 22.43 19.74 31.09
C GLY A 127 21.79 18.46 31.61
N GLY A 128 21.99 18.10 32.89
CA GLY A 128 21.34 16.93 33.49
C GLY A 128 19.82 17.05 33.60
N VAL A 129 19.28 18.26 33.78
CA VAL A 129 17.83 18.51 33.81
C VAL A 129 17.27 18.45 32.39
N ALA A 130 17.96 19.06 31.43
CA ALA A 130 17.58 19.01 30.03
C ALA A 130 17.57 17.57 29.49
N GLN A 131 18.59 16.77 29.85
CA GLN A 131 18.69 15.37 29.48
C GLN A 131 17.55 14.53 30.09
N ASP A 132 17.26 14.71 31.38
CA ASP A 132 16.16 13.99 32.06
C ASP A 132 14.80 14.29 31.40
N LYS A 133 14.52 15.56 31.07
CA LYS A 133 13.30 15.95 30.33
C LYS A 133 13.21 15.22 28.98
N ALA A 134 14.29 15.23 28.21
CA ALA A 134 14.30 14.62 26.88
C ALA A 134 14.13 13.09 26.95
N ILE A 135 14.81 12.44 27.90
CA ILE A 135 14.67 11.00 28.13
C ILE A 135 13.22 10.66 28.50
N LYS A 136 12.60 11.40 29.43
CA LYS A 136 11.20 11.17 29.82
C LYS A 136 10.24 11.28 28.63
N THR A 137 10.40 12.31 27.80
CA THR A 137 9.58 12.44 26.57
C THR A 137 9.75 11.23 25.65
N ILE A 138 10.96 10.70 25.50
CA ILE A 138 11.23 9.50 24.69
C ILE A 138 10.65 8.24 25.33
N GLU A 139 10.77 8.08 26.65
CA GLU A 139 10.18 6.96 27.39
C GLU A 139 8.65 6.95 27.26
N ASP A 140 8.01 8.09 27.45
CA ASP A 140 6.56 8.26 27.26
C ASP A 140 6.17 7.97 25.81
N ALA A 141 6.93 8.53 24.85
CA ALA A 141 6.69 8.31 23.44
C ALA A 141 6.85 6.85 23.05
N LEU A 142 7.75 6.07 23.66
CA LEU A 142 7.92 4.64 23.38
C LEU A 142 7.04 3.74 24.25
N ASN A 143 6.34 4.31 25.25
CA ASN A 143 5.68 3.57 26.32
C ASN A 143 6.64 2.61 27.05
N LEU A 144 7.84 3.11 27.35
CA LEU A 144 8.92 2.39 28.04
C LEU A 144 9.40 3.19 29.26
N PRO A 145 8.55 3.43 30.28
CA PRO A 145 8.95 4.19 31.45
C PRO A 145 10.06 3.46 32.23
N TRP A 146 11.06 4.19 32.73
CA TRP A 146 12.01 3.60 33.66
C TRP A 146 11.32 3.17 34.94
N ARG A 147 11.53 1.91 35.32
CA ARG A 147 11.07 1.35 36.58
C ARG A 147 12.23 0.61 37.24
N GLN A 148 12.50 0.98 38.48
CA GLN A 148 13.67 0.50 39.19
C GLN A 148 13.68 -1.03 39.24
N GLY A 149 14.76 -1.63 38.74
CA GLY A 149 15.00 -3.07 38.78
C GLY A 149 14.29 -3.90 37.70
N GLU A 150 13.25 -3.38 37.01
CA GLU A 150 12.50 -4.20 36.02
C GLU A 150 13.38 -4.68 34.86
N GLU A 151 14.16 -3.78 34.25
CA GLU A 151 15.07 -4.14 33.14
C GLU A 151 16.22 -5.06 33.59
N LEU A 152 16.66 -4.93 34.85
CA LEU A 152 17.68 -5.82 35.42
C LEU A 152 17.16 -7.25 35.52
N GLU A 153 15.93 -7.43 36.03
CA GLU A 153 15.30 -8.76 36.14
C GLU A 153 14.99 -9.34 34.75
N ARG A 154 14.51 -8.54 33.79
CA ARG A 154 14.26 -8.99 32.41
C ARG A 154 15.51 -9.59 31.77
N ARG A 155 16.68 -8.95 31.95
CA ARG A 155 17.95 -9.41 31.36
C ARG A 155 18.54 -10.63 32.06
N LYS A 156 18.26 -10.83 33.35
CA LYS A 156 18.66 -12.07 34.05
C LYS A 156 17.89 -13.30 33.55
N ALA A 157 16.71 -13.09 32.96
CA ALA A 157 15.84 -14.15 32.47
C ALA A 157 16.06 -14.51 30.97
N LEU A 158 16.95 -13.82 30.28
CA LEU A 158 17.38 -14.10 28.89
C LEU A 158 18.58 -15.05 28.87
#